data_AF-A0A2S3WWU7-F1
#
_entry.id   AF-A0A2S3WWU7-F1
#
_cell.length_a   1.000
_cell.length_b   1.000
_cell.length_c   1.000
_cell.angle_alpha   90.00
_cell.angle_beta   90.00
_cell.angle_gamma   90.00
#
_symmetry.space_group_name_H-M   'P 1'
#
loop_
_entity.id
_entity.type
_entity.pdbx_description
1 polymer ?
#
loop_
_entity_poly.entity_id
_entity_poly.type
_entity_poly.pdbx_seq_one_letter_code
_entity_poly.pdbx_strand_id
1 'polypeptide(L)'
;MKNLVEHLSQYANYHRDPRNIATHFVGIPLIVVAVTVLLSRPGWDLAGIWLSPALLAAAAAVRFYLRLDLRFGLVMGLLLGLSLWIGQALATQSTGLWLSAGLGAFVVGWIIQFVGHHYEGRKPAFVDDISGLIIGPLFVVAEAAFMLGLCPALKQAVEANAGPVAIRGV
;
A
#
# COMPACT_ATOMS: atom_id res chain seq x y z
N MET A 1 -8.87 -15.53 -11.13
CA MET A 1 -8.13 -14.43 -10.47
C MET A 1 -6.83 -15.00 -9.94
N LYS A 2 -5.74 -14.23 -9.97
CA LYS A 2 -4.50 -14.66 -9.32
C LYS A 2 -4.75 -14.84 -7.81
N ASN A 3 -4.11 -15.83 -7.20
CA ASN A 3 -4.18 -16.05 -5.75
C ASN A 3 -3.17 -15.15 -5.00
N LEU A 4 -3.18 -15.19 -3.66
CA LEU A 4 -2.29 -14.38 -2.82
C LEU A 4 -0.80 -14.59 -3.16
N VAL A 5 -0.38 -15.85 -3.29
CA VAL A 5 1.02 -16.21 -3.57
C VAL A 5 1.43 -15.64 -4.92
N GLU A 6 0.60 -15.78 -5.95
CA GLU A 6 0.87 -15.28 -7.30
C GLU A 6 1.00 -13.76 -7.34
N HIS A 7 0.08 -13.04 -6.67
CA HIS A 7 0.14 -11.58 -6.57
C HIS A 7 1.39 -11.10 -5.84
N LEU A 8 1.68 -11.66 -4.66
CA LEU A 8 2.85 -11.29 -3.87
C LEU A 8 4.16 -11.65 -4.59
N SER A 9 4.23 -12.82 -5.23
CA SER A 9 5.43 -13.25 -5.97
C SER A 9 5.69 -12.36 -7.18
N GLN A 10 4.65 -12.02 -7.95
CA GLN A 10 4.80 -11.11 -9.09
C GLN A 10 5.28 -9.73 -8.66
N TYR A 11 4.76 -9.19 -7.56
CA TYR A 11 5.22 -7.90 -7.05
C TYR A 11 6.63 -7.98 -6.44
N ALA A 12 6.93 -9.04 -5.69
CA ALA A 12 8.24 -9.31 -5.12
C ALA A 12 9.33 -9.42 -6.18
N ASN A 13 9.02 -9.93 -7.38
CA ASN A 13 9.97 -9.97 -8.49
C ASN A 13 10.59 -8.62 -8.85
N TYR A 14 9.87 -7.52 -8.60
CA TYR A 14 10.33 -6.14 -8.80
C TYR A 14 11.02 -5.53 -7.59
N HIS A 15 10.88 -6.13 -6.39
CA HIS A 15 11.26 -5.53 -5.11
C HIS A 15 11.93 -6.57 -4.22
N ARG A 16 13.20 -6.91 -4.50
CA ARG A 16 13.98 -7.83 -3.65
C ARG A 16 15.18 -7.17 -3.00
N ASP A 17 15.57 -5.97 -3.40
CA ASP A 17 16.60 -5.21 -2.69
C ASP A 17 16.06 -4.76 -1.32
N PRO A 18 16.71 -5.13 -0.19
CA PRO A 18 16.23 -4.76 1.13
C PRO A 18 16.18 -3.23 1.35
N ARG A 19 17.01 -2.44 0.65
CA ARG A 19 16.98 -0.98 0.72
C ARG A 19 15.73 -0.43 0.05
N ASN A 20 15.34 -1.01 -1.08
CA ASN A 20 14.10 -0.66 -1.76
C ASN A 20 12.89 -1.01 -0.87
N ILE A 21 12.83 -2.23 -0.35
CA ILE A 21 11.79 -2.67 0.59
C ILE A 21 11.70 -1.74 1.81
N ALA A 22 12.83 -1.30 2.37
CA ALA A 22 12.84 -0.35 3.49
C ALA A 22 12.16 0.99 3.14
N THR A 23 12.39 1.52 1.93
CA THR A 23 11.67 2.72 1.47
C THR A 23 10.19 2.46 1.27
N HIS A 24 9.78 1.24 0.87
CA HIS A 24 8.38 0.85 0.73
C HIS A 24 7.62 0.84 2.05
N PHE A 25 8.28 0.46 3.14
CA PHE A 25 7.70 0.54 4.48
C PHE A 25 7.31 1.96 4.92
N VAL A 26 7.82 3.00 4.26
CA VAL A 26 7.48 4.41 4.56
C VAL A 26 6.67 5.04 3.42
N GLY A 27 7.17 4.91 2.19
CA GLY A 27 6.59 5.56 1.02
C GLY A 27 5.17 5.08 0.70
N ILE A 28 4.92 3.76 0.73
CA ILE A 28 3.59 3.22 0.42
C ILE A 28 2.54 3.66 1.46
N PRO A 29 2.77 3.52 2.78
CA PRO A 29 1.82 4.03 3.77
C PRO A 29 1.52 5.53 3.61
N LEU A 30 2.54 6.36 3.34
CA LEU A 30 2.33 7.79 3.06
C LEU A 30 1.45 8.02 1.83
N ILE A 31 1.69 7.31 0.74
CA ILE A 31 0.89 7.42 -0.49
C ILE A 31 -0.56 6.95 -0.24
N VAL A 32 -0.77 5.84 0.48
CA VAL A 32 -2.11 5.34 0.80
C VAL A 32 -2.88 6.35 1.64
N VAL A 33 -2.27 6.93 2.68
CA VAL A 33 -2.89 7.99 3.48
C VAL A 33 -3.17 9.22 2.62
N ALA A 34 -2.20 9.67 1.82
CA ALA A 34 -2.35 10.84 0.96
C ALA A 34 -3.50 10.71 -0.04
N VAL A 35 -3.60 9.58 -0.75
CA VAL A 35 -4.69 9.29 -1.68
C VAL A 35 -6.02 9.25 -0.94
N THR A 36 -6.07 8.63 0.25
CA THR A 36 -7.28 8.57 1.07
C THR A 36 -7.71 9.97 1.53
N VAL A 37 -6.78 10.82 1.95
CA VAL A 37 -7.03 12.22 2.34
C VAL A 37 -7.59 13.02 1.16
N LEU A 38 -6.93 12.96 0.00
CA LEU A 38 -7.37 13.69 -1.18
C LEU A 38 -8.75 13.21 -1.66
N LEU A 39 -8.99 11.90 -1.69
CA LEU A 39 -10.28 11.34 -2.08
C LEU A 39 -11.37 11.46 -1.00
N SER A 40 -11.04 11.93 0.20
CA SER A 40 -12.04 12.20 1.24
C SER A 40 -12.83 13.49 0.98
N ARG A 41 -12.45 14.26 -0.06
CA ARG A 41 -13.25 15.34 -0.65
C ARG A 41 -13.61 15.05 -2.11
N PRO A 42 -14.83 15.39 -2.57
CA PRO A 42 -15.95 15.84 -1.77
C PRO A 42 -16.42 14.75 -0.79
N GLY A 43 -17.10 15.14 0.28
CA GLY A 43 -17.66 14.19 1.23
C GLY A 43 -18.79 14.80 2.06
N TRP A 44 -19.65 13.93 2.57
CA TRP A 44 -20.84 14.30 3.33
C TRP A 44 -21.00 13.39 4.54
N ASP A 45 -21.40 13.96 5.68
CA ASP A 45 -21.83 13.15 6.81
C ASP A 45 -23.26 12.64 6.57
N LEU A 46 -23.43 11.31 6.59
CA LEU A 46 -24.73 10.66 6.56
C LEU A 46 -24.83 9.70 7.75
N ALA A 47 -25.65 10.06 8.72
CA ALA A 47 -25.87 9.27 9.94
C ALA A 47 -24.56 8.91 10.68
N GLY A 48 -23.62 9.87 10.75
CA GLY A 48 -22.32 9.68 11.40
C GLY A 48 -21.28 8.92 10.57
N ILE A 49 -21.58 8.63 9.30
CA ILE A 49 -20.64 8.04 8.35
C ILE A 49 -20.26 9.10 7.32
N TRP A 50 -18.95 9.35 7.18
CA TRP A 50 -18.43 10.23 6.13
C TRP A 50 -18.41 9.53 4.77
N LEU A 51 -19.41 9.82 3.95
CA LEU A 51 -19.50 9.31 2.58
C LEU A 51 -18.60 10.13 1.65
N SER A 52 -17.58 9.47 1.10
CA SER A 52 -16.63 10.07 0.17
C SER A 52 -16.18 9.06 -0.90
N PRO A 53 -15.58 9.52 -2.02
CA PRO A 53 -14.91 8.63 -2.96
C PRO A 53 -13.86 7.72 -2.29
N ALA A 54 -13.16 8.21 -1.26
CA ALA A 54 -12.23 7.41 -0.48
C ALA A 54 -12.90 6.20 0.18
N LEU A 55 -14.08 6.39 0.79
CA LEU A 55 -14.81 5.28 1.44
C LEU A 55 -15.16 4.18 0.43
N LEU A 56 -15.63 4.56 -0.77
CA LEU A 56 -15.97 3.61 -1.82
C LEU A 56 -14.72 2.85 -2.32
N ALA A 57 -13.63 3.57 -2.56
CA ALA A 57 -12.36 2.98 -2.98
C ALA A 57 -11.80 2.03 -1.92
N ALA A 58 -11.82 2.43 -0.65
CA ALA A 58 -11.38 1.60 0.47
C ALA A 58 -12.26 0.36 0.63
N ALA A 59 -13.59 0.48 0.54
CA ALA A 59 -14.49 -0.67 0.62
C ALA A 59 -14.23 -1.68 -0.52
N ALA A 60 -14.00 -1.19 -1.74
CA ALA A 60 -13.63 -2.04 -2.87
C ALA A 60 -12.27 -2.73 -2.66
N ALA A 61 -11.27 -2.01 -2.16
CA ALA A 61 -9.95 -2.55 -1.84
C ALA A 61 -10.01 -3.60 -0.73
N VAL A 62 -10.74 -3.34 0.37
CA VAL A 62 -10.95 -4.29 1.46
C VAL A 62 -11.65 -5.56 0.96
N ARG A 63 -12.69 -5.42 0.13
CA ARG A 63 -13.35 -6.58 -0.50
C ARG A 63 -12.39 -7.38 -1.37
N PHE A 64 -11.48 -6.71 -2.08
CA PHE A 64 -10.44 -7.37 -2.85
C PHE A 64 -9.47 -8.14 -1.94
N TYR A 65 -8.95 -7.52 -0.89
CA TYR A 65 -8.01 -8.17 0.03
C TYR A 65 -8.63 -9.34 0.80
N LEU A 66 -9.87 -9.20 1.28
CA LEU A 66 -10.59 -10.28 1.96
C LEU A 66 -10.82 -11.50 1.05
N ARG A 67 -10.94 -11.29 -0.27
CA ARG A 67 -11.04 -12.39 -1.24
C ARG A 67 -9.70 -13.07 -1.52
N LEU A 68 -8.58 -12.39 -1.28
CA LEU A 68 -7.25 -12.98 -1.42
C LEU A 68 -6.89 -13.80 -0.18
N ASP A 69 -7.09 -13.22 1.00
CA ASP A 69 -6.86 -13.87 2.29
C ASP A 69 -7.59 -13.13 3.42
N LEU A 70 -8.22 -13.88 4.33
CA LEU A 70 -9.00 -13.29 5.41
C LEU A 70 -8.14 -12.48 6.39
N ARG A 71 -6.95 -12.99 6.77
CA ARG A 71 -6.11 -12.35 7.79
C ARG A 71 -5.51 -11.06 7.26
N PHE A 72 -4.92 -11.11 6.06
CA PHE A 72 -4.41 -9.91 5.40
C PHE A 72 -5.52 -8.92 5.07
N GLY A 73 -6.69 -9.41 4.64
CA GLY A 73 -7.85 -8.56 4.38
C GLY A 73 -8.33 -7.79 5.62
N LEU A 74 -8.34 -8.43 6.80
CA LEU A 74 -8.69 -7.77 8.06
C LEU A 74 -7.65 -6.71 8.46
N VAL A 75 -6.36 -7.01 8.35
CA VAL A 75 -5.28 -6.05 8.67
C VAL A 75 -5.34 -4.86 7.72
N MET A 76 -5.48 -5.10 6.41
CA MET A 76 -5.64 -4.03 5.41
C MET A 76 -6.90 -3.21 5.66
N GLY A 77 -8.01 -3.85 6.08
CA GLY A 77 -9.24 -3.16 6.47
C GLY A 77 -9.04 -2.21 7.64
N LEU A 78 -8.30 -2.63 8.67
CA LEU A 78 -7.96 -1.77 9.80
C LEU A 78 -7.09 -0.57 9.36
N LEU A 79 -6.05 -0.81 8.55
CA LEU A 79 -5.15 0.24 8.07
C LEU A 79 -5.84 1.25 7.15
N LEU A 80 -6.73 0.78 6.27
CA LEU A 80 -7.55 1.65 5.43
C LEU A 80 -8.60 2.39 6.25
N GLY A 81 -9.18 1.75 7.27
CA GLY A 81 -10.08 2.41 8.24
C GLY A 81 -9.40 3.56 8.98
N LEU A 82 -8.16 3.36 9.43
CA LEU A 82 -7.34 4.43 10.02
C LEU A 82 -7.06 5.55 9.00
N SER A 83 -6.73 5.18 7.76
CA SER A 83 -6.50 6.16 6.69
C SER A 83 -7.76 6.97 6.38
N LEU A 84 -8.94 6.35 6.39
CA LEU A 84 -10.24 7.00 6.21
C LEU A 84 -10.54 7.96 7.36
N TRP A 85 -10.24 7.57 8.60
CA TRP A 85 -10.40 8.44 9.77
C TRP A 85 -9.53 9.70 9.66
N ILE A 86 -8.25 9.56 9.29
CA ILE A 86 -7.35 10.69 8.98
C ILE A 86 -7.92 11.53 7.82
N GLY A 87 -8.39 10.85 6.77
CA GLY A 87 -8.96 11.48 5.59
C GLY A 87 -10.19 12.34 5.90
N GLN A 88 -11.13 11.84 6.68
CA GLN A 88 -12.29 12.59 7.17
C GLN A 88 -11.85 13.79 8.02
N ALA A 89 -10.94 13.59 8.98
CA ALA A 89 -10.48 14.65 9.87
C ALA A 89 -9.85 15.83 9.11
N LEU A 90 -9.10 15.56 8.04
CA LEU A 90 -8.52 16.59 7.16
C LEU A 90 -9.55 17.12 6.16
N ALA A 91 -10.49 16.31 5.69
CA ALA A 91 -11.54 16.71 4.77
C ALA A 91 -12.52 17.73 5.37
N THR A 92 -12.55 17.95 6.68
CA THR A 92 -13.36 19.01 7.31
C THR A 92 -12.57 20.29 7.62
N GLN A 93 -11.27 20.34 7.32
CA GLN A 93 -10.41 21.50 7.60
C GLN A 93 -10.46 22.58 6.50
N SER A 94 -9.61 23.60 6.54
CA SER A 94 -9.46 24.52 5.41
C SER A 94 -8.97 23.79 4.15
N THR A 95 -9.33 24.27 2.97
CA THR A 95 -8.83 23.71 1.70
C THR A 95 -7.30 23.74 1.64
N GLY A 96 -6.67 24.78 2.17
CA GLY A 96 -5.22 24.89 2.23
C GLY A 96 -4.59 23.77 3.07
N LEU A 97 -5.14 23.46 4.25
CA LEU A 97 -4.60 22.39 5.10
C LEU A 97 -4.83 21.00 4.50
N TRP A 98 -6.05 20.72 4.03
CA TRP A 98 -6.37 19.45 3.37
C TRP A 98 -5.47 19.20 2.15
N LEU A 99 -5.35 20.19 1.26
CA LEU A 99 -4.60 20.04 0.02
C LEU A 99 -3.10 19.93 0.29
N SER A 100 -2.55 20.76 1.19
CA SER A 100 -1.13 20.71 1.53
C SER A 100 -0.75 19.43 2.25
N ALA A 101 -1.57 18.93 3.18
CA ALA A 101 -1.34 17.64 3.84
C ALA A 101 -1.40 16.46 2.85
N GLY A 102 -2.47 16.40 2.03
CA GLY A 102 -2.65 15.34 1.05
C GLY A 102 -1.56 15.35 -0.03
N LEU A 103 -1.35 16.48 -0.70
CA LEU A 103 -0.35 16.59 -1.76
C LEU A 103 1.07 16.50 -1.23
N GLY A 104 1.36 17.09 -0.06
CA GLY A 104 2.66 17.01 0.58
C GLY A 104 3.05 15.57 0.91
N ALA A 105 2.15 14.81 1.57
CA ALA A 105 2.38 13.40 1.86
C ALA A 105 2.52 12.57 0.57
N PHE A 106 1.73 12.86 -0.47
CA PHE A 106 1.82 12.18 -1.76
C PHE A 106 3.20 12.36 -2.40
N VAL A 107 3.66 13.61 -2.52
CA VAL A 107 4.96 13.95 -3.12
C VAL A 107 6.11 13.35 -2.33
N VAL A 108 6.10 13.49 -1.00
CA VAL A 108 7.15 12.93 -0.14
C VAL A 108 7.18 11.40 -0.23
N GLY A 109 6.02 10.74 -0.18
CA GLY A 109 5.92 9.29 -0.31
C GLY A 109 6.48 8.79 -1.65
N TRP A 110 6.21 9.49 -2.75
CA TRP A 110 6.75 9.15 -4.07
C TRP A 110 8.25 9.40 -4.18
N ILE A 111 8.78 10.49 -3.62
CA ILE A 111 10.23 10.73 -3.58
C ILE A 111 10.93 9.55 -2.90
N ILE A 112 10.42 9.12 -1.74
CA ILE A 112 10.96 7.96 -1.00
C ILE A 112 10.90 6.68 -1.84
N GLN A 113 9.76 6.41 -2.50
CA GLN A 113 9.62 5.27 -3.42
C GLN A 113 10.64 5.29 -4.55
N PHE A 114 10.83 6.44 -5.22
CA PHE A 114 11.76 6.54 -6.34
C PHE A 114 13.22 6.34 -5.91
N VAL A 115 13.59 6.77 -4.70
CA VAL A 115 14.91 6.48 -4.13
C VAL A 115 15.11 4.97 -3.97
N GLY A 116 14.12 4.24 -3.46
CA GLY A 116 14.17 2.77 -3.36
C GLY A 116 14.33 2.09 -4.71
N HIS A 117 13.52 2.52 -5.68
CA HIS A 117 13.57 2.02 -7.05
C HIS A 117 14.91 2.29 -7.75
N HIS A 118 15.57 3.40 -7.41
CA HIS A 118 16.93 3.67 -7.88
C HIS A 118 17.93 2.63 -7.36
N TYR A 119 17.83 2.21 -6.08
CA TYR A 119 18.70 1.14 -5.54
C TYR A 119 18.46 -0.22 -6.20
N GLU A 120 17.21 -0.54 -6.51
CA GLU A 120 16.84 -1.79 -7.20
C GLU A 120 17.23 -1.78 -8.69
N GLY A 121 17.42 -0.60 -9.29
CA GLY A 121 17.66 -0.45 -10.73
C GLY A 121 16.43 -0.78 -11.58
N ARG A 122 15.23 -0.78 -10.98
CA ARG A 122 13.96 -1.12 -11.65
C ARG A 122 12.95 0.01 -11.48
N LYS A 123 12.20 0.29 -12.53
CA LYS A 123 11.04 1.20 -12.46
C LYS A 123 9.96 0.64 -11.52
N PRO A 124 9.08 1.50 -10.99
CA PRO A 124 7.93 1.05 -10.22
C PRO A 124 7.05 0.06 -10.99
N ALA A 125 6.61 -0.99 -10.30
CA ALA A 125 5.83 -2.07 -10.93
C ALA A 125 4.52 -1.58 -11.56
N PHE A 126 3.91 -0.52 -11.02
CA PHE A 126 2.67 0.04 -11.58
C PHE A 126 2.82 0.64 -12.98
N VAL A 127 4.06 0.93 -13.40
CA VAL A 127 4.34 1.40 -14.76
C VAL A 127 4.09 0.29 -15.79
N ASP A 128 4.27 -0.97 -15.41
CA ASP A 128 3.96 -2.13 -16.25
C ASP A 128 2.53 -2.63 -16.04
N ASP A 129 2.06 -2.63 -14.79
CA ASP A 129 0.74 -3.17 -14.42
C ASP A 129 0.14 -2.34 -13.28
N ILE A 130 -0.93 -1.60 -13.57
CA ILE A 130 -1.61 -0.71 -12.61
C ILE A 130 -2.06 -1.43 -11.33
N SER A 131 -2.26 -2.75 -11.38
CA SER A 131 -2.57 -3.55 -10.19
C SER A 131 -1.45 -3.51 -9.14
N GLY A 132 -0.22 -3.17 -9.53
CA GLY A 132 0.88 -2.89 -8.62
C GLY A 132 0.55 -1.85 -7.55
N LEU A 133 -0.37 -0.91 -7.82
CA LEU A 133 -0.82 0.09 -6.83
C LEU A 133 -1.64 -0.54 -5.69
N ILE A 134 -2.48 -1.54 -5.98
CA ILE A 134 -3.28 -2.23 -4.95
C ILE A 134 -2.48 -3.35 -4.28
N ILE A 135 -1.52 -3.96 -4.98
CA ILE A 135 -0.68 -5.02 -4.43
C ILE A 135 0.45 -4.49 -3.53
N GLY A 136 1.02 -3.31 -3.83
CA GLY A 136 2.10 -2.73 -3.02
C GLY A 136 1.80 -2.61 -1.52
N PRO A 137 0.65 -2.03 -1.10
CA PRO A 137 0.25 -1.97 0.31
C PRO A 137 0.16 -3.35 0.98
N LEU A 138 -0.41 -4.33 0.28
CA LEU A 138 -0.50 -5.71 0.77
C LEU A 138 0.89 -6.36 0.90
N PHE A 139 1.78 -6.10 -0.05
CA PHE A 139 3.15 -6.57 -0.04
C PHE A 139 3.91 -6.05 1.19
N VAL A 140 3.77 -4.77 1.52
CA VAL A 140 4.38 -4.18 2.74
C VAL A 140 3.88 -4.88 4.00
N VAL A 141 2.59 -5.18 4.11
CA VAL A 141 2.05 -5.93 5.26
C VAL A 141 2.56 -7.38 5.30
N ALA A 142 2.70 -8.03 4.14
CA ALA A 142 3.27 -9.37 4.05
C ALA A 142 4.74 -9.40 4.48
N GLU A 143 5.56 -8.47 3.99
CA GLU A 143 6.97 -8.35 4.39
C GLU A 143 7.10 -8.02 5.90
N ALA A 144 6.25 -7.15 6.46
CA ALA A 144 6.20 -6.94 7.92
C ALA A 144 5.91 -8.24 8.68
N ALA A 145 4.92 -9.01 8.24
CA ALA A 145 4.60 -10.30 8.84
C ALA A 145 5.80 -11.26 8.77
N PHE A 146 6.49 -11.32 7.62
CA PHE A 146 7.68 -12.15 7.45
C PHE A 146 8.84 -11.75 8.36
N MET A 147 9.07 -10.45 8.54
CA MET A 147 10.08 -9.91 9.46
C MET A 147 9.76 -10.23 10.92
N LEU A 148 8.48 -10.31 11.27
CA LEU A 148 8.00 -10.73 12.60
C LEU A 148 7.99 -12.27 12.78
N GLY A 149 8.46 -13.04 11.81
CA GLY A 149 8.46 -14.51 11.86
C GLY A 149 7.07 -15.13 11.65
N LEU A 150 6.09 -14.36 11.18
CA LEU A 150 4.75 -14.83 10.87
C LEU A 150 4.67 -15.37 9.43
N CYS A 151 3.64 -16.18 9.17
CA CYS A 151 3.33 -16.72 7.84
C CYS A 151 4.52 -17.42 7.12
N PRO A 152 5.30 -18.30 7.78
CA PRO A 152 6.51 -18.88 7.20
C PRO A 152 6.26 -19.67 5.90
N ALA A 153 5.13 -20.38 5.81
CA ALA A 153 4.75 -21.11 4.60
C ALA A 153 4.50 -20.18 3.40
N LEU A 154 3.88 -19.02 3.64
CA LEU A 154 3.66 -18.01 2.61
C LEU A 154 4.98 -17.38 2.17
N LYS A 155 5.85 -17.04 3.13
CA LYS A 155 7.19 -16.52 2.85
C LYS A 155 7.98 -17.49 1.95
N GLN A 156 8.04 -18.76 2.34
CA GLN A 156 8.71 -19.81 1.56
C GLN A 156 8.13 -19.94 0.16
N ALA A 157 6.80 -19.92 0.00
CA ALA A 157 6.17 -19.99 -1.32
C ALA A 157 6.51 -18.77 -2.20
N VAL A 158 6.56 -17.57 -1.62
CA VAL A 158 6.92 -16.33 -2.35
C VAL A 158 8.40 -16.32 -2.72
N GLU A 159 9.29 -16.76 -1.82
CA GLU A 159 10.73 -16.90 -2.08
C GLU A 159 11.05 -17.99 -3.12
N ALA A 160 10.30 -19.10 -3.13
CA ALA A 160 10.45 -20.13 -4.14
C ALA A 160 10.17 -19.61 -5.56
N ASN A 161 9.26 -18.64 -5.69
CA ASN A 161 8.88 -18.06 -6.99
C ASN A 161 9.71 -16.84 -7.39
N ALA A 162 10.08 -15.97 -6.43
CA ALA A 162 10.71 -14.68 -6.71
C ALA A 162 12.17 -14.57 -6.24
N GLY A 163 12.72 -15.62 -5.63
CA GLY A 163 14.00 -15.63 -4.94
C GLY A 163 13.93 -14.95 -3.57
N PRO A 164 14.99 -15.06 -2.74
CA PRO A 164 15.06 -14.39 -1.44
C PRO A 164 15.25 -12.88 -1.58
N VAL A 165 15.02 -12.15 -0.48
CA VAL A 165 15.43 -10.74 -0.34
C VAL A 165 16.95 -10.69 -0.30
N ALA A 166 17.55 -9.96 -1.23
CA ALA A 166 18.98 -9.82 -1.38
C ALA A 166 19.32 -8.60 -2.24
N ILE A 167 20.48 -8.00 -1.99
CA ILE A 167 21.05 -7.01 -2.91
C ILE A 167 21.52 -7.77 -4.16
N ARG A 168 20.91 -7.50 -5.32
CA ARG A 168 21.28 -8.12 -6.59
C ARG A 168 22.37 -7.29 -7.27
N GLY A 169 23.49 -7.91 -7.64
CA GLY A 169 24.58 -7.26 -8.38
C GLY A 169 25.79 -6.81 -7.55
N VAL A 170 26.21 -7.62 -6.58
CA VAL A 170 27.61 -7.63 -6.09
C VAL A 170 28.34 -8.79 -6.75
#